data_AF-A0A9C7Z6G5-F1
#
_entry.id   AF-A0A9C7Z6G5-F1
#
_cell.length_a   1.000
_cell.length_b   1.000
_cell.length_c   1.000
_cell.angle_alpha   90.00
_cell.angle_beta   90.00
_cell.angle_gamma   90.00
#
_symmetry.space_group_name_H-M   'P 1'
#
loop_
_entity.id
_entity.type
_entity.pdbx_description
1 polymer ?
#
loop_
_entity_poly.entity_id
_entity_poly.type
_entity_poly.pdbx_seq_one_letter_code
_entity_poly.pdbx_strand_id
1 'polypeptide(L)' 'LRDTESVPLQESIDEYFKREVLPHVPDAWIDESKTRVGYEIALNRYFYRYQPPRPLEIIETDIKTLEREIVDLMREITR' A
#
# COMPACT_ATOMS: atom_id res chain seq x y z
N LEU A 1 25.21 8.58 5.15
CA LEU A 1 23.94 7.98 4.69
C LEU A 1 23.37 7.19 5.86
N ARG A 2 22.06 7.21 6.12
CA ARG A 2 21.43 6.40 7.17
C ARG A 2 20.48 5.44 6.48
N ASP A 3 20.62 4.15 6.77
CA ASP A 3 19.79 3.09 6.19
C ASP A 3 19.08 2.30 7.30
N THR A 4 18.07 1.52 6.94
CA THR A 4 17.30 0.68 7.87
C THR A 4 17.09 -0.70 7.28
N GLU A 5 17.54 -1.72 8.01
CA GLU A 5 17.39 -3.13 7.62
C GLU A 5 16.24 -3.79 8.37
N SER A 6 15.52 -4.69 7.70
CA SER A 6 14.46 -5.51 8.30
C SER A 6 14.99 -6.91 8.58
N VAL A 7 15.30 -7.18 9.85
CA VAL A 7 15.81 -8.48 10.31
C VAL A 7 14.66 -9.38 10.75
N PRO A 8 14.60 -10.65 10.31
CA PRO A 8 13.62 -11.61 10.81
C PRO A 8 13.66 -11.71 12.35
N LEU A 9 12.49 -11.76 12.98
CA LEU A 9 12.40 -11.75 14.46
C LEU A 9 13.13 -12.92 15.14
N GLN A 10 13.25 -14.06 14.46
CA GLN A 10 13.92 -15.26 14.97
C GLN A 10 15.43 -15.24 14.78
N GLU A 11 15.96 -14.23 14.10
CA GLU A 11 17.37 -14.11 13.78
C GLU A 11 18.05 -13.07 14.68
N SER A 12 19.33 -13.31 15.02
CA SER A 12 20.13 -12.33 15.75
C SER A 12 20.52 -11.16 14.85
N ILE A 13 20.24 -9.94 15.32
CA ILE A 13 20.61 -8.70 14.62
C ILE A 13 22.12 -8.64 14.34
N ASP A 14 22.94 -9.08 15.30
CA ASP A 14 24.40 -9.06 15.17
C ASP A 14 24.92 -10.04 14.10
N GLU A 15 24.29 -11.21 14.00
CA GLU A 15 24.66 -12.22 13.00
C GLU A 15 24.25 -11.77 11.61
N TYR A 16 23.03 -11.22 11.47
CA TYR A 16 22.55 -10.63 10.23
C TYR A 16 23.45 -9.49 9.79
N PHE A 17 23.80 -8.57 10.69
CA PHE A 17 24.64 -7.41 10.40
C PHE A 17 26.04 -7.79 9.91
N LYS A 18 26.65 -8.82 10.53
CA LYS A 18 27.95 -9.33 10.08
C LYS A 18 27.90 -10.00 8.72
N ARG A 19 26.79 -10.66 8.38
CA ARG A 19 26.63 -11.42 7.14
C ARG A 19 26.23 -10.54 5.96
N GLU A 20 25.31 -9.62 6.17
CA GLU A 20 24.67 -8.85 5.09
C GLU A 20 25.20 -7.41 5.00
N VAL A 21 25.62 -6.78 6.10
CA VAL A 21 26.00 -5.34 6.09
C VAL A 21 27.51 -5.14 6.02
N LEU A 22 28.26 -5.72 6.96
CA LEU A 22 29.71 -5.51 7.05
C LEU A 22 30.52 -5.89 5.79
N PRO A 23 30.16 -6.90 4.98
CA PRO A 23 30.89 -7.20 3.75
C PRO A 23 30.76 -6.10 2.68
N HIS A 24 29.69 -5.31 2.74
CA HIS A 24 29.44 -4.22 1.79
C HIS A 24 29.87 -2.86 2.34
N VAL A 25 29.72 -2.65 3.65
CA VAL A 25 30.07 -1.39 4.34
C VAL A 25 30.82 -1.71 5.64
N PRO A 26 32.16 -1.83 5.60
CA PRO A 26 32.95 -2.28 6.75
C PRO A 26 32.96 -1.34 7.95
N ASP A 27 32.68 -0.04 7.74
CA ASP A 27 32.62 1.01 8.77
C ASP A 27 31.19 1.23 9.31
N ALA A 28 30.24 0.40 8.90
CA ALA A 28 28.87 0.47 9.41
C ALA A 28 28.82 0.13 10.90
N TRP A 29 27.88 0.77 11.60
CA TRP A 29 27.58 0.52 13.01
C TRP A 29 26.08 0.65 13.25
N ILE A 30 25.58 -0.03 14.29
CA ILE A 30 24.16 -0.07 14.63
C ILE A 30 23.86 0.96 15.72
N ASP A 31 22.84 1.79 15.51
CA ASP A 31 22.29 2.67 16.54
C ASP A 31 21.18 1.92 17.31
N GLU A 32 21.54 1.27 18.41
CA GLU A 32 20.61 0.47 19.22
C GLU A 32 19.39 1.27 19.71
N SER A 33 19.52 2.59 19.93
CA SER A 33 18.42 3.44 20.39
C SER A 33 17.26 3.54 19.39
N LYS A 34 17.53 3.23 18.12
CA LYS A 34 16.56 3.26 17.02
C LYS A 34 16.07 1.88 16.63
N THR A 35 16.59 0.83 17.24
CA THR A 35 16.14 -0.54 16.99
C THR A 35 14.74 -0.73 17.56
N ARG A 36 13.83 -1.24 16.73
CA ARG A 36 12.43 -1.46 17.10
C ARG A 36 12.01 -2.86 16.71
N VAL A 37 11.34 -3.55 17.64
CA VAL A 37 10.68 -4.82 17.37
C VAL A 37 9.26 -4.54 16.91
N GLY A 38 8.92 -5.00 15.71
CA GLY A 38 7.61 -4.80 15.11
C GLY A 38 7.17 -6.02 14.31
N TYR A 39 5.87 -6.10 14.04
CA TYR A 39 5.28 -7.12 13.18
C TYR A 39 4.66 -6.45 11.97
N GLU A 40 4.93 -7.00 10.79
CA GLU A 40 4.23 -6.60 9.58
C GLU A 40 2.99 -7.48 9.39
N ILE A 41 1.81 -6.87 9.38
CA ILE A 41 0.58 -7.55 9.02
C ILE A 41 0.28 -7.19 7.57
N ALA A 42 0.42 -8.16 6.67
CA ALA A 42 0.03 -8.00 5.27
C ALA A 42 -1.51 -7.91 5.17
N LEU A 43 -2.06 -6.73 5.40
CA LEU A 43 -3.50 -6.48 5.45
C LEU A 43 -4.20 -6.99 4.19
N ASN A 44 -3.64 -6.70 3.01
CA ASN A 44 -4.19 -7.16 1.74
C ASN A 44 -4.16 -8.69 1.59
N ARG A 45 -3.21 -9.40 2.23
CA ARG A 45 -3.17 -10.86 2.14
C ARG A 45 -4.25 -11.51 2.99
N TYR A 46 -4.47 -10.99 4.21
CA TYR A 46 -5.34 -11.63 5.19
C TYR A 46 -6.76 -11.09 5.21
N PHE A 47 -6.95 -9.83 4.83
CA PHE A 47 -8.22 -9.12 4.95
C PHE A 47 -8.82 -8.73 3.60
N TYR A 48 -8.17 -9.06 2.49
CA TYR A 48 -8.77 -8.82 1.18
C TYR A 48 -10.01 -9.70 1.00
N ARG A 49 -11.14 -9.02 0.82
CA ARG A 49 -12.38 -9.63 0.37
C ARG A 49 -12.60 -9.21 -1.07
N TYR A 50 -12.64 -10.18 -1.97
CA TYR A 50 -12.97 -9.91 -3.36
C TYR A 50 -14.34 -9.25 -3.44
N GLN A 51 -14.38 -8.07 -4.05
CA GLN A 51 -15.61 -7.40 -4.41
C GLN A 51 -15.77 -7.52 -5.92
N PRO A 52 -16.78 -8.26 -6.41
CA PRO A 52 -17.03 -8.30 -7.83
C PRO A 52 -17.38 -6.90 -8.35
N PRO A 53 -17.00 -6.58 -9.59
CA PRO A 53 -17.43 -5.34 -10.22
C PRO A 53 -18.96 -5.29 -10.32
N ARG A 54 -19.51 -4.06 -10.39
CA ARG A 54 -20.95 -3.87 -10.60
C ARG A 54 -21.37 -4.50 -11.95
N PRO A 55 -22.58 -5.08 -12.06
CA PRO A 55 -23.08 -5.62 -13.33
C PRO A 55 -23.10 -4.56 -14.43
N LEU A 56 -22.89 -4.99 -15.68
CA LEU A 56 -22.82 -4.09 -16.83
C LEU A 56 -24.13 -3.32 -17.02
N GLU A 57 -25.26 -3.98 -16.80
CA GLU A 57 -26.61 -3.43 -16.97
C GLU A 57 -26.86 -2.25 -16.01
N ILE A 58 -26.27 -2.31 -14.81
CA ILE A 58 -26.33 -1.23 -13.83
C ILE A 58 -25.48 -0.04 -14.32
N ILE A 59 -24.28 -0.31 -14.81
CA ILE A 59 -23.39 0.72 -15.36
C ILE A 59 -24.05 1.44 -16.54
N GLU A 60 -24.67 0.71 -17.46
CA GLU A 60 -25.38 1.30 -18.60
C GLU A 60 -26.57 2.17 -18.16
N THR A 61 -27.30 1.72 -17.13
CA THR A 61 -28.45 2.46 -16.59
C THR A 61 -28.00 3.75 -15.93
N ASP A 62 -26.93 3.70 -15.14
CA ASP A 62 -26.33 4.88 -14.51
C ASP A 62 -25.88 5.90 -15.57
N ILE A 63 -25.19 5.44 -16.63
CA ILE A 63 -24.73 6.32 -17.73
C ILE A 63 -25.93 7.01 -18.40
N LYS A 64 -26.97 6.26 -18.80
CA LYS A 64 -28.16 6.82 -19.44
C LYS A 64 -28.94 7.78 -18.54
N THR A 65 -28.81 7.64 -17.22
CA THR A 65 -29.46 8.52 -16.25
C THR A 65 -28.69 9.83 -16.16
N LEU A 66 -27.36 9.75 -15.99
CA LEU A 66 -26.48 10.92 -15.99
C LEU A 66 -26.55 11.71 -17.30
N GLU A 67 -26.62 11.04 -18.45
CA GLU A 67 -26.79 11.71 -19.75
C GLU A 67 -28.08 12.54 -19.79
N ARG A 68 -29.19 12.03 -19.25
CA ARG A 68 -30.46 12.74 -19.19
C ARG A 68 -30.39 13.94 -18.25
N GLU A 69 -29.84 13.75 -17.06
CA GLU A 69 -29.64 14.82 -16.08
C GLU A 69 -28.80 15.97 -16.65
N ILE A 70 -27.74 15.65 -17.41
CA ILE A 70 -26.90 16.65 -18.08
C ILE A 70 -27.70 17.44 -19.13
N VAL A 71 -28.50 16.75 -19.94
CA VAL A 71 -29.33 17.39 -20.97
C VAL A 71 -30.36 18.32 -20.33
N ASP A 72 -31.00 17.90 -19.25
CA ASP A 72 -32.01 18.70 -18.57
C ASP A 72 -31.39 19.93 -17.89
N LEU A 73 -30.23 19.79 -17.24
CA LEU A 73 -29.48 20.91 -16.67
C LEU A 73 -29.08 21.93 -17.75
N MET A 74 -28.59 21.46 -18.91
CA MET A 74 -28.25 22.33 -20.03
C MET A 74 -29.46 23.10 -20.57
N ARG A 75 -30.64 22.47 -20.60
CA ARG A 75 -31.89 23.13 -21.00
C ARG A 75 -32.31 24.21 -20.00
N GLU A 76 -32.10 24.00 -18.71
CA GLU A 76 -32.40 25.01 -17.69
C GLU A 76 -31.48 26.24 -17.81
N ILE A 77 -30.20 26.06 -18.13
CA ILE A 77 -29.23 27.16 -18.28
C ILE A 77 -29.43 27.93 -19.59
N THR A 78 -29.89 27.26 -20.65
CA THR A 78 -30.09 27.89 -21.97
C THR A 78 -31.45 28.61 -22.08
N ARG A 79 -32.25 28.60 -21.01
CA ARG A 79 -33.57 29.23 -20.95
C ARG A 79 -33.52 30.59 -20.28
#